data_AF-A0A7J6TNA6-F1
#
_entry.id   AF-A0A7J6TNA6-F1
#
_cell.length_a   1.000
_cell.length_b   1.000
_cell.length_c   1.000
_cell.angle_alpha   90.00
_cell.angle_beta   90.00
_cell.angle_gamma   90.00
#
_symmetry.space_group_name_H-M   'P 1'
#
loop_
_entity.id
_entity.type
_entity.pdbx_description
1 polymer ?
#
loop_
_entity_poly.entity_id
_entity_poly.type
_entity_poly.pdbx_seq_one_letter_code
_entity_poly.pdbx_strand_id
1 'polypeptide(L)'
;FWRSDHQLNGLQWEKDIGIPRFLVVNCQLPFAAPPLFGSPDPSDPGMSVLSYFVINPTVLKEYRNGNLEKLAAIKLFRQLLKTGVSKKGESALKIIALIENASELGLPGIINRYNGKPALLTKSLQLHSNVDGQGEVAEIDFDIRQWCYLARKSFYSFYGLLKDCVAQVGLVMEGEDDSELPEQLLACFRIANLDIEQAKLIDSS
;
A
#
# COMPACT_ATOMS: atom_id res chain seq x y z
N PHE A 1 -26.92 -2.62 5.50
CA PHE A 1 -26.27 -2.14 4.27
C PHE A 1 -25.21 -3.08 3.69
N TRP A 2 -24.90 -4.24 4.32
CA TRP A 2 -23.96 -5.21 3.76
C TRP A 2 -24.44 -6.64 4.02
N ARG A 3 -25.39 -7.13 3.21
CA ARG A 3 -25.77 -8.56 3.13
C ARG A 3 -26.34 -8.82 1.74
N SER A 4 -25.52 -9.42 0.88
CA SER A 4 -25.93 -10.22 -0.28
C SER A 4 -24.68 -10.78 -0.92
N ASP A 5 -24.71 -12.05 -1.32
CA ASP A 5 -23.63 -12.77 -2.01
C ASP A 5 -23.07 -11.98 -3.20
N HIS A 6 -21.98 -11.25 -2.95
CA HIS A 6 -21.34 -10.46 -3.99
C HIS A 6 -20.46 -11.37 -4.83
N GLN A 7 -20.97 -11.76 -5.99
CA GLN A 7 -20.19 -12.47 -6.99
C GLN A 7 -19.26 -11.48 -7.74
N LEU A 8 -17.98 -11.80 -7.77
CA LEU A 8 -16.97 -11.14 -8.57
C LEU A 8 -16.86 -11.90 -9.90
N ASN A 9 -17.57 -11.44 -10.93
CA ASN A 9 -17.68 -12.11 -12.24
C ASN A 9 -18.17 -13.57 -12.13
N GLY A 10 -19.19 -13.82 -11.31
CA GLY A 10 -19.74 -15.16 -11.10
C GLY A 10 -18.98 -16.02 -10.08
N LEU A 11 -17.88 -15.51 -9.51
CA LEU A 11 -17.07 -16.19 -8.50
C LEU A 11 -17.34 -15.61 -7.13
N GLN A 12 -17.46 -16.47 -6.13
CA GLN A 12 -17.68 -16.06 -4.73
C GLN A 12 -16.34 -16.12 -4.00
N TRP A 13 -16.05 -15.08 -3.22
CA TRP A 13 -14.95 -15.14 -2.25
C TRP A 13 -15.40 -16.00 -1.07
N GLU A 14 -14.52 -16.88 -0.63
CA GLU A 14 -14.78 -17.87 0.42
C GLU A 14 -13.69 -17.70 1.49
N LYS A 15 -14.08 -17.74 2.78
CA LYS A 15 -13.19 -17.41 3.90
C LYS A 15 -11.94 -18.31 3.98
N ASP A 16 -12.06 -19.54 3.51
CA ASP A 16 -11.04 -20.57 3.50
C ASP A 16 -9.95 -20.38 2.43
N ILE A 17 -10.12 -19.42 1.50
CA ILE A 17 -9.03 -18.98 0.61
C ILE A 17 -7.82 -18.43 1.39
N GLY A 18 -8.04 -17.96 2.63
CA GLY A 18 -6.98 -17.53 3.54
C GLY A 18 -6.26 -16.24 3.15
N ILE A 19 -6.93 -15.40 2.36
CA ILE A 19 -6.55 -14.02 2.03
C ILE A 19 -7.82 -13.13 2.03
N PRO A 20 -7.72 -11.84 2.37
CA PRO A 20 -8.87 -10.96 2.46
C PRO A 20 -9.50 -10.68 1.09
N ARG A 21 -10.81 -10.42 1.10
CA ARG A 21 -11.55 -9.96 -0.09
C ARG A 21 -11.24 -8.50 -0.39
N PHE A 22 -11.13 -7.69 0.66
CA PHE A 22 -10.80 -6.29 0.60
C PHE A 22 -9.46 -6.02 1.27
N LEU A 23 -8.55 -5.39 0.55
CA LEU A 23 -7.31 -4.87 1.10
C LEU A 23 -7.44 -3.35 1.17
N VAL A 24 -7.38 -2.78 2.36
CA VAL A 24 -7.24 -1.34 2.58
C VAL A 24 -5.76 -1.03 2.76
N VAL A 25 -5.29 0.05 2.14
CA VAL A 25 -3.92 0.53 2.29
C VAL A 25 -3.98 1.98 2.74
N ASN A 26 -3.38 2.24 3.89
CA ASN A 26 -3.38 3.52 4.57
C ASN A 26 -1.96 4.11 4.59
N CYS A 27 -1.71 5.04 3.68
CA CYS A 27 -0.46 5.80 3.66
C CYS A 27 -0.60 7.02 4.58
N GLN A 28 0.16 7.04 5.67
CA GLN A 28 0.13 8.15 6.63
C GLN A 28 1.24 9.16 6.32
N LEU A 29 0.85 10.42 6.22
CA LEU A 29 1.70 11.55 5.86
C LEU A 29 1.70 12.60 6.99
N PRO A 30 2.84 13.25 7.30
CA PRO A 30 2.87 14.38 8.23
C PRO A 30 2.26 15.65 7.60
N PHE A 31 1.64 16.50 8.42
CA PHE A 31 1.39 17.90 8.05
C PHE A 31 2.55 18.80 8.47
N ALA A 32 3.25 18.45 9.55
CA ALA A 32 4.37 19.26 10.02
C ALA A 32 5.64 19.01 9.19
N ALA A 33 6.41 20.08 8.99
CA ALA A 33 7.75 19.94 8.45
C ALA A 33 8.60 19.06 9.38
N PRO A 34 9.38 18.10 8.85
CA PRO A 34 10.21 17.26 9.71
C PRO A 34 11.34 18.09 10.34
N PRO A 35 11.58 17.96 11.66
CA PRO A 35 12.66 18.70 12.31
C PRO A 35 14.03 18.19 11.86
N LEU A 36 15.00 19.11 11.77
CA LEU A 36 16.41 18.79 11.48
C LEU A 36 17.06 17.98 12.61
N PHE A 37 16.68 18.28 13.86
CA PHE A 37 17.16 17.62 15.07
C PHE A 37 15.98 17.24 15.97
N GLY A 38 16.08 16.10 16.65
CA GLY A 38 15.02 15.58 17.51
C GLY A 38 13.98 14.73 16.79
N SER A 39 12.95 14.32 17.54
CA SER A 39 11.86 13.48 17.05
C SER A 39 10.77 14.32 16.38
N PRO A 40 9.99 13.75 15.43
CA PRO A 40 8.78 14.38 14.92
C PRO A 40 7.83 14.78 16.06
N ASP A 41 7.00 15.81 15.81
CA ASP A 41 5.95 16.21 16.75
C ASP A 41 4.94 15.06 16.92
N PRO A 42 4.80 14.47 18.13
CA PRO A 42 3.87 13.38 18.36
C PRO A 42 2.40 13.83 18.29
N SER A 43 2.13 15.13 18.29
CA SER A 43 0.79 15.70 18.18
C SER A 43 0.40 16.11 16.76
N ASP A 44 1.28 15.92 15.76
CA ASP A 44 0.95 16.15 14.35
C ASP A 44 -0.18 15.20 13.93
N PRO A 45 -1.40 15.70 13.68
CA PRO A 45 -2.52 14.85 13.32
C PRO A 45 -2.27 14.14 11.98
N GLY A 46 -1.44 14.73 11.12
CA GLY A 46 -1.12 14.20 9.80
C GLY A 46 -2.36 13.92 8.94
N MET A 47 -2.17 13.12 7.91
CA MET A 47 -3.22 12.72 6.99
C MET A 47 -3.08 11.25 6.60
N SER A 48 -4.22 10.57 6.45
CA SER A 48 -4.32 9.23 5.85
C SER A 48 -4.79 9.33 4.41
N VAL A 49 -3.98 8.83 3.47
CA VAL A 49 -4.39 8.58 2.09
C VAL A 49 -4.79 7.11 2.00
N LEU A 50 -6.10 6.86 1.94
CA LEU A 50 -6.67 5.53 1.87
C LEU A 50 -6.86 5.11 0.41
N SER A 51 -6.42 3.90 0.10
CA SER A 51 -6.81 3.17 -1.11
C SER A 51 -7.38 1.83 -0.71
N TYR A 52 -8.34 1.31 -1.47
CA TYR A 52 -8.92 0.00 -1.22
C TYR A 52 -8.95 -0.82 -2.51
N PHE A 53 -8.73 -2.11 -2.37
CA PHE A 53 -8.64 -3.06 -3.46
C PHE A 53 -9.59 -4.21 -3.21
N VAL A 54 -10.21 -4.69 -4.29
CA VAL A 54 -11.04 -5.89 -4.27
C VAL A 54 -10.23 -7.01 -4.90
N ILE A 55 -10.29 -8.20 -4.30
CA ILE A 55 -9.59 -9.39 -4.81
C ILE A 55 -9.88 -9.61 -6.31
N ASN A 56 -8.82 -9.89 -7.07
CA ASN A 56 -8.94 -10.13 -8.50
C ASN A 56 -9.68 -11.47 -8.75
N PRO A 57 -10.70 -11.52 -9.61
CA PRO A 57 -11.41 -12.76 -9.96
C PRO A 57 -10.49 -13.90 -10.42
N THR A 58 -9.36 -13.60 -11.03
CA THR A 58 -8.36 -14.61 -11.43
C THR A 58 -7.81 -15.37 -10.22
N VAL A 59 -7.60 -14.69 -9.07
CA VAL A 59 -7.16 -15.34 -7.84
C VAL A 59 -8.22 -16.33 -7.34
N LEU A 60 -9.50 -15.97 -7.43
CA LEU A 60 -10.60 -16.87 -7.08
C LEU A 60 -10.67 -18.09 -8.03
N LYS A 61 -10.37 -17.92 -9.33
CA LYS A 61 -10.27 -19.04 -10.28
C LYS A 61 -9.13 -19.98 -9.90
N GLU A 62 -7.94 -19.45 -9.64
CA GLU A 62 -6.79 -20.27 -9.27
C GLU A 62 -7.01 -21.00 -7.93
N TYR A 63 -7.69 -20.36 -6.98
CA TYR A 63 -8.11 -21.02 -5.75
C TYR A 63 -9.00 -22.24 -6.02
N ARG A 64 -10.06 -22.08 -6.83
CA ARG A 64 -10.96 -23.20 -7.20
C ARG A 64 -10.26 -24.30 -8.00
N ASN A 65 -9.21 -23.94 -8.74
CA ASN A 65 -8.37 -24.88 -9.48
C ASN A 65 -7.29 -25.56 -8.60
N GLY A 66 -7.20 -25.24 -7.30
CA GLY A 66 -6.17 -25.77 -6.40
C GLY A 66 -4.76 -25.26 -6.69
N ASN A 67 -4.64 -24.12 -7.38
CA ASN A 67 -3.38 -23.56 -7.87
C ASN A 67 -2.92 -22.32 -7.09
N LEU A 68 -3.62 -21.91 -6.03
CA LEU A 68 -3.33 -20.66 -5.31
C LEU A 68 -1.88 -20.57 -4.82
N GLU A 69 -1.32 -21.69 -4.35
CA GLU A 69 0.06 -21.80 -3.87
C GLU A 69 1.12 -21.62 -4.98
N LYS A 70 0.72 -21.68 -6.25
CA LYS A 70 1.61 -21.39 -7.40
C LYS A 70 1.77 -19.89 -7.64
N LEU A 71 0.95 -19.06 -7.00
CA LEU A 71 1.04 -17.60 -7.09
C LEU A 71 1.98 -17.09 -5.98
N ALA A 72 3.24 -16.84 -6.32
CA ALA A 72 4.27 -16.39 -5.38
C ALA A 72 3.83 -15.20 -4.52
N ALA A 73 3.22 -14.17 -5.13
CA ALA A 73 2.73 -13.01 -4.38
C ALA A 73 1.63 -13.38 -3.37
N ILE A 74 0.78 -14.37 -3.66
CA ILE A 74 -0.25 -14.82 -2.71
C ILE A 74 0.39 -15.62 -1.56
N LYS A 75 1.33 -16.53 -1.86
CA LYS A 75 2.08 -17.26 -0.83
C LYS A 75 2.76 -16.29 0.16
N LEU A 76 3.50 -15.31 -0.37
CA LEU A 76 4.18 -14.29 0.43
C LEU A 76 3.20 -13.39 1.18
N PHE A 77 2.09 -13.00 0.54
CA PHE A 77 1.06 -12.20 1.20
C PHE A 77 0.38 -12.94 2.36
N ARG A 78 0.13 -14.25 2.23
CA ARG A 78 -0.36 -15.09 3.33
C ARG A 78 0.62 -15.13 4.50
N GLN A 79 1.92 -15.12 4.22
CA GLN A 79 2.94 -15.01 5.27
C GLN A 79 2.89 -13.64 5.95
N LEU A 80 2.79 -12.55 5.20
CA LEU A 80 2.63 -11.20 5.75
C LEU A 80 1.37 -11.08 6.61
N LEU A 81 0.24 -11.67 6.18
CA LEU A 81 -1.01 -11.69 6.94
C LEU A 81 -0.87 -12.43 8.28
N LYS A 82 -0.03 -13.48 8.35
CA LYS A 82 0.23 -14.24 9.58
C LYS A 82 1.17 -13.51 10.52
N THR A 83 2.22 -12.87 10.00
CA THR A 83 3.22 -12.18 10.82
C THR A 83 2.75 -10.80 11.26
N GLY A 84 1.87 -10.15 10.49
CA GLY A 84 1.43 -8.78 10.70
C GLY A 84 2.51 -7.72 10.42
N VAL A 85 3.71 -8.15 10.03
CA VAL A 85 4.91 -7.30 9.92
C VAL A 85 5.68 -7.64 8.66
N SER A 86 6.02 -6.60 7.89
CA SER A 86 6.84 -6.73 6.69
C SER A 86 8.31 -6.93 7.08
N LYS A 87 8.92 -8.05 6.68
CA LYS A 87 10.32 -8.37 7.01
C LYS A 87 11.08 -8.87 5.78
N LYS A 88 12.25 -8.28 5.53
CA LYS A 88 13.15 -8.67 4.42
C LYS A 88 13.65 -10.10 4.64
N GLY A 89 13.78 -10.89 3.58
CA GLY A 89 14.13 -12.31 3.67
C GLY A 89 12.95 -13.23 3.94
N GLU A 90 11.74 -12.69 4.16
CA GLU A 90 10.60 -13.46 4.64
C GLU A 90 9.28 -13.05 3.99
N SER A 91 8.82 -11.82 4.18
CA SER A 91 7.50 -11.35 3.70
C SER A 91 7.51 -9.83 3.49
N ALA A 92 8.58 -9.32 2.89
CA ALA A 92 8.74 -7.89 2.70
C ALA A 92 7.77 -7.36 1.64
N LEU A 93 7.11 -6.25 1.97
CA LEU A 93 6.32 -5.48 1.01
C LEU A 93 7.12 -4.27 0.53
N LYS A 94 7.12 -4.06 -0.77
CA LYS A 94 7.66 -2.87 -1.43
C LYS A 94 6.52 -2.01 -1.96
N ILE A 95 6.70 -0.70 -1.89
CA ILE A 95 5.91 0.27 -2.64
C ILE A 95 6.73 0.82 -3.80
N ILE A 96 6.10 0.95 -4.96
CA ILE A 96 6.66 1.60 -6.14
C ILE A 96 5.74 2.77 -6.46
N ALA A 97 6.30 3.97 -6.61
CA ALA A 97 5.58 5.14 -7.09
C ALA A 97 6.28 5.67 -8.34
N LEU A 98 5.58 5.64 -9.48
CA LEU A 98 6.02 6.21 -10.75
C LEU A 98 5.19 7.45 -11.05
N ILE A 99 5.77 8.62 -10.84
CA ILE A 99 5.23 9.91 -11.25
C ILE A 99 5.42 10.03 -12.76
N GLU A 100 4.32 9.99 -13.50
CA GLU A 100 4.26 10.01 -14.96
C GLU A 100 4.73 11.35 -15.52
N ASN A 101 4.32 12.45 -14.89
CA ASN A 101 4.64 13.82 -15.31
C ASN A 101 5.78 14.45 -14.48
N ALA A 102 6.75 13.63 -14.05
CA ALA A 102 7.86 14.07 -13.20
C ALA A 102 8.67 15.25 -13.79
N SER A 103 8.82 15.30 -15.11
CA SER A 103 9.53 16.37 -15.81
C SER A 103 8.83 17.73 -15.73
N GLU A 104 7.55 17.76 -15.39
CA GLU A 104 6.72 18.97 -15.35
C GLU A 104 6.64 19.58 -13.94
N LEU A 105 6.84 18.76 -12.89
CA LEU A 105 6.48 19.10 -11.52
C LEU A 105 7.60 19.73 -10.68
N GLY A 106 8.78 19.98 -11.25
CA GLY A 106 9.91 20.56 -10.51
C GLY A 106 10.25 19.77 -9.23
N LEU A 107 10.18 18.43 -9.30
CA LEU A 107 10.22 17.56 -8.12
C LEU A 107 11.50 17.71 -7.28
N PRO A 108 11.41 17.54 -5.94
CA PRO A 108 12.58 17.42 -5.09
C PRO A 108 13.55 16.34 -5.61
N GLY A 109 14.87 16.60 -5.54
CA GLY A 109 15.88 15.73 -6.15
C GLY A 109 15.86 14.27 -5.67
N ILE A 110 15.41 14.01 -4.44
CA ILE A 110 15.22 12.64 -3.94
C ILE A 110 14.04 11.96 -4.61
N ILE A 111 12.91 12.64 -4.77
CA ILE A 111 11.75 12.08 -5.45
C ILE A 111 12.13 11.74 -6.90
N ASN A 112 12.81 12.65 -7.59
CA ASN A 112 13.33 12.37 -8.93
C ASN A 112 14.27 11.14 -8.97
N ARG A 113 15.18 11.01 -8.00
CA ARG A 113 16.13 9.88 -7.94
C ARG A 113 15.45 8.54 -7.70
N TYR A 114 14.35 8.53 -6.94
CA TYR A 114 13.62 7.33 -6.54
C TYR A 114 12.32 7.09 -7.32
N ASN A 115 12.02 7.95 -8.30
CA ASN A 115 10.84 7.79 -9.16
C ASN A 115 10.88 6.44 -9.87
N GLY A 116 9.82 5.64 -9.72
CA GLY A 116 9.70 4.30 -10.27
C GLY A 116 10.58 3.23 -9.59
N LYS A 117 11.28 3.55 -8.49
CA LYS A 117 12.10 2.57 -7.75
C LYS A 117 11.32 2.00 -6.56
N PRO A 118 11.46 0.69 -6.27
CA PRO A 118 10.85 0.10 -5.10
C PRO A 118 11.47 0.62 -3.79
N ALA A 119 10.62 0.90 -2.81
CA ALA A 119 10.98 1.23 -1.44
C ALA A 119 10.39 0.18 -0.49
N LEU A 120 11.23 -0.38 0.40
CA LEU A 120 10.81 -1.37 1.39
C LEU A 120 10.00 -0.72 2.50
N LEU A 121 8.89 -1.35 2.88
CA LEU A 121 8.00 -0.89 3.95
C LEU A 121 8.28 -1.54 5.31
N THR A 122 9.40 -2.28 5.45
CA THR A 122 9.69 -3.15 6.60
C THR A 122 9.75 -2.48 7.97
N LYS A 123 9.99 -1.17 8.06
CA LYS A 123 10.08 -0.45 9.33
C LYS A 123 8.82 0.31 9.72
N SER A 124 7.99 0.65 8.75
CA SER A 124 6.85 1.56 8.95
C SER A 124 5.52 0.85 8.81
N LEU A 125 5.51 -0.36 8.25
CA LEU A 125 4.29 -1.10 7.94
C LEU A 125 3.78 -1.86 9.16
N GLN A 126 2.50 -1.70 9.44
CA GLN A 126 1.72 -2.62 10.24
C GLN A 126 0.59 -3.19 9.38
N LEU A 127 0.25 -4.44 9.66
CA LEU A 127 -0.91 -5.09 9.04
C LEU A 127 -1.91 -5.41 10.13
N HIS A 128 -3.13 -4.93 9.94
CA HIS A 128 -4.29 -5.21 10.76
C HIS A 128 -5.24 -6.12 9.99
N SER A 129 -5.50 -7.31 10.50
CA SER A 129 -6.53 -8.19 9.95
C SER A 129 -7.34 -8.82 11.07
N ASN A 130 -8.61 -9.14 10.79
CA ASN A 130 -9.36 -10.00 11.69
C ASN A 130 -8.67 -11.38 11.71
N VAL A 131 -8.24 -11.77 12.92
CA VAL A 131 -7.63 -13.04 13.36
C VAL A 131 -7.36 -14.05 12.22
N ASP A 132 -6.08 -14.31 11.94
CA ASP A 132 -5.51 -15.36 11.08
C ASP A 132 -5.68 -15.20 9.55
N GLY A 133 -5.87 -13.99 9.03
CA GLY A 133 -5.96 -13.76 7.57
C GLY A 133 -7.25 -14.32 6.95
N GLN A 134 -8.23 -14.66 7.80
CA GLN A 134 -9.55 -15.15 7.41
C GLN A 134 -10.63 -14.05 7.48
N GLY A 135 -10.22 -12.81 7.74
CA GLY A 135 -11.10 -11.66 7.66
C GLY A 135 -11.47 -11.34 6.21
N GLU A 136 -12.70 -10.87 5.98
CA GLU A 136 -13.10 -10.32 4.68
C GLU A 136 -12.29 -9.06 4.32
N VAL A 137 -11.76 -8.37 5.34
CA VAL A 137 -10.99 -7.13 5.22
C VAL A 137 -9.65 -7.28 5.95
N ALA A 138 -8.58 -6.80 5.32
CA ALA A 138 -7.32 -6.47 5.99
C ALA A 138 -6.91 -5.04 5.65
N GLU A 139 -6.22 -4.38 6.57
CA GLU A 139 -5.59 -3.08 6.40
C GLU A 139 -4.08 -3.23 6.49
N ILE A 140 -3.38 -2.58 5.57
CA ILE A 140 -1.95 -2.31 5.65
C ILE A 140 -1.81 -0.81 5.85
N ASP A 141 -1.30 -0.38 6.99
CA ASP A 141 -0.90 1.01 7.19
C ASP A 141 0.62 1.13 7.15
N PHE A 142 1.11 2.25 6.65
CA PHE A 142 2.51 2.61 6.81
C PHE A 142 2.68 4.11 6.99
N ASP A 143 3.59 4.47 7.89
CA ASP A 143 3.81 5.85 8.28
C ASP A 143 5.13 6.43 7.74
N ILE A 144 5.03 7.41 6.84
CA ILE A 144 6.19 8.10 6.28
C ILE A 144 6.95 8.87 7.37
N ARG A 145 6.33 9.24 8.50
CA ARG A 145 7.01 9.88 9.64
C ARG A 145 8.08 8.99 10.27
N GLN A 146 8.03 7.67 10.03
CA GLN A 146 9.03 6.71 10.49
C GLN A 146 10.20 6.53 9.49
N TRP A 147 10.13 7.17 8.31
CA TRP A 147 11.16 7.06 7.29
C TRP A 147 12.33 8.01 7.58
N CYS A 148 13.43 7.83 6.83
CA CYS A 148 14.60 8.68 6.98
C CYS A 148 14.26 10.17 6.73
N TYR A 149 14.98 11.07 7.40
CA TYR A 149 14.73 12.53 7.34
C TYR A 149 14.60 13.04 5.90
N LEU A 150 15.44 12.52 5.00
CA LEU A 150 15.46 12.92 3.61
C LEU A 150 14.16 12.57 2.85
N ALA A 151 13.59 11.40 3.13
CA ALA A 151 12.29 11.01 2.59
C ALA A 151 11.17 11.89 3.16
N ARG A 152 11.14 12.07 4.49
CA ARG A 152 10.15 12.93 5.17
C ARG A 152 10.13 14.34 4.58
N LYS A 153 11.31 14.96 4.44
CA LYS A 153 11.45 16.32 3.90
C LYS A 153 10.96 16.39 2.44
N SER A 154 11.24 15.36 1.67
CA SER A 154 10.83 15.28 0.27
C SER A 154 9.32 15.17 0.13
N PHE A 155 8.68 14.27 0.89
CA PHE A 155 7.22 14.10 0.87
C PHE A 155 6.47 15.33 1.42
N TYR A 156 7.00 15.99 2.47
CA TYR A 156 6.47 17.27 2.94
C TYR A 156 6.48 18.33 1.83
N SER A 157 7.58 18.44 1.08
CA SER A 157 7.70 19.41 -0.03
C SER A 157 6.85 19.02 -1.25
N PHE A 158 6.55 17.73 -1.41
CA PHE A 158 5.76 17.18 -2.51
C PHE A 158 4.26 17.33 -2.30
N TYR A 159 3.81 17.49 -1.06
CA TYR A 159 2.40 17.66 -0.72
C TYR A 159 1.70 18.71 -1.59
N GLY A 160 2.30 19.89 -1.75
CA GLY A 160 1.74 20.97 -2.58
C GLY A 160 1.71 20.69 -4.09
N LEU A 161 2.41 19.65 -4.56
CA LEU A 161 2.47 19.24 -5.96
C LEU A 161 1.49 18.10 -6.27
N LEU A 162 0.84 17.49 -5.27
CA LEU A 162 -0.07 16.36 -5.47
C LEU A 162 -1.27 16.69 -6.37
N LYS A 163 -1.75 17.93 -6.33
CA LYS A 163 -2.85 18.44 -7.18
C LYS A 163 -2.49 18.49 -8.67
N ASP A 164 -1.21 18.60 -9.00
CA ASP A 164 -0.71 18.60 -10.38
C ASP A 164 -0.09 17.24 -10.76
N CYS A 165 0.04 16.35 -9.79
CA CYS A 165 0.74 15.07 -9.93
C CYS A 165 -0.15 13.99 -10.54
N VAL A 166 0.46 13.24 -11.46
CA VAL A 166 -0.07 11.99 -11.97
C VAL A 166 0.92 10.88 -11.66
N ALA A 167 0.49 9.87 -10.91
CA ALA A 167 1.37 8.80 -10.48
C ALA A 167 0.69 7.42 -10.50
N GLN A 168 1.44 6.40 -10.91
CA GLN A 168 1.09 5.00 -10.70
C GLN A 168 1.73 4.51 -9.41
N VAL A 169 0.95 3.85 -8.58
CA VAL A 169 1.40 3.28 -7.32
C VAL A 169 1.16 1.78 -7.35
N GLY A 170 2.19 1.01 -7.00
CA GLY A 170 2.14 -0.45 -6.93
C GLY A 170 2.67 -0.97 -5.59
N LEU A 171 2.02 -2.01 -5.07
CA LEU A 171 2.48 -2.80 -3.94
C LEU A 171 2.96 -4.15 -4.46
N VAL A 172 4.19 -4.53 -4.11
CA VAL A 172 4.87 -5.72 -4.63
C VAL A 172 5.43 -6.52 -3.47
N MET A 173 5.14 -7.82 -3.43
CA MET A 173 5.81 -8.73 -2.49
C MET A 173 7.25 -8.97 -2.97
N GLU A 174 8.22 -8.84 -2.05
CA GLU A 174 9.62 -9.17 -2.32
C GLU A 174 9.77 -10.68 -2.45
N GLY A 175 10.26 -11.15 -3.60
CA GLY A 175 10.65 -12.55 -3.80
C GLY A 175 12.12 -12.73 -3.45
N GLU A 176 12.45 -13.80 -2.72
CA GLU A 176 13.81 -14.06 -2.25
C GLU A 176 14.51 -15.18 -3.03
N ASP A 177 13.76 -16.14 -3.56
CA ASP A 177 14.29 -17.26 -4.35
C ASP A 177 13.66 -17.35 -5.76
N ASP A 178 14.27 -18.18 -6.61
CA ASP A 178 13.84 -18.35 -8.01
C ASP A 178 12.38 -18.79 -8.17
N SER A 179 11.80 -19.46 -7.16
CA SER A 179 10.39 -19.87 -7.19
C SER A 179 9.43 -18.72 -6.92
N GLU A 180 9.95 -17.62 -6.35
CA GLU A 180 9.20 -16.40 -6.04
C GLU A 180 9.38 -15.31 -7.09
N LEU A 181 10.20 -15.57 -8.12
CA LEU A 181 10.47 -14.68 -9.23
C LEU A 181 9.74 -15.10 -10.52
N PRO A 182 9.34 -14.14 -11.37
CA PRO A 182 9.41 -12.70 -11.17
C PRO A 182 8.42 -12.21 -10.10
N GLU A 183 8.78 -11.13 -9.39
CA GLU A 183 7.90 -10.50 -8.42
C GLU A 183 6.59 -10.04 -9.09
N GLN A 184 5.46 -10.24 -8.40
CA GLN A 184 4.13 -9.89 -8.89
C GLN A 184 3.52 -8.78 -8.02
N LEU A 185 2.78 -7.87 -8.67
CA LEU A 185 2.01 -6.84 -7.97
C LEU A 185 0.89 -7.49 -7.15
N LEU A 186 0.83 -7.12 -5.87
CA LEU A 186 -0.30 -7.44 -4.99
C LEU A 186 -1.49 -6.50 -5.26
N ALA A 187 -1.19 -5.21 -5.46
CA ALA A 187 -2.17 -4.18 -5.72
C ALA A 187 -1.54 -3.04 -6.52
N CYS A 188 -2.33 -2.33 -7.32
CA CYS A 188 -1.89 -1.09 -7.97
C CYS A 188 -3.06 -0.16 -8.25
N PHE A 189 -2.76 1.14 -8.31
CA PHE A 189 -3.72 2.19 -8.63
C PHE A 189 -2.99 3.37 -9.27
N ARG A 190 -3.77 4.28 -9.85
CA ARG A 190 -3.26 5.54 -10.40
C ARG A 190 -3.88 6.69 -9.64
N ILE A 191 -3.05 7.60 -9.15
CA ILE A 191 -3.44 8.88 -8.59
C ILE A 191 -3.34 9.90 -9.71
N ALA A 192 -4.36 10.73 -9.86
CA ALA A 192 -4.34 11.86 -10.78
C ALA A 192 -4.90 13.09 -10.05
N ASN A 193 -4.09 14.12 -9.95
CA ASN A 193 -4.48 15.45 -9.49
C ASN A 193 -5.15 15.43 -8.12
N LEU A 194 -4.51 14.78 -7.14
CA LEU A 194 -5.04 14.66 -5.78
C LEU A 194 -4.89 16.00 -5.05
N ASP A 195 -5.97 16.79 -5.06
CA ASP A 195 -6.04 18.05 -4.35
C ASP A 195 -6.59 17.85 -2.93
N ILE A 196 -5.69 17.87 -1.96
CA ILE A 196 -6.02 17.67 -0.55
C ILE A 196 -6.65 18.93 0.06
N GLU A 197 -6.31 20.12 -0.43
CA GLU A 197 -6.85 21.39 0.08
C GLU A 197 -8.33 21.54 -0.28
N GLN A 198 -8.76 20.91 -1.38
CA GLN A 198 -10.17 20.85 -1.78
C GLN A 198 -10.91 19.62 -1.26
N ALA A 199 -10.29 18.80 -0.40
CA ALA A 199 -10.93 17.63 0.17
C ALA A 199 -12.17 18.03 0.97
N LYS A 200 -13.30 17.37 0.68
CA LYS A 200 -14.52 17.56 1.47
C LYS A 200 -14.28 17.01 2.87
N LEU A 201 -14.42 17.86 3.89
CA LEU A 201 -14.47 17.43 5.27
C LEU A 201 -15.67 16.50 5.46
N ILE A 202 -15.38 15.24 5.80
CA ILE A 202 -16.38 14.29 6.27
C ILE A 202 -16.34 14.41 7.78
N ASP A 203 -17.29 15.18 8.33
CA ASP A 203 -17.41 15.36 9.77
C ASP A 203 -17.70 14.00 10.43
N SER A 204 -16.82 13.57 11.33
CA SER A 204 -17.03 12.37 12.15
C SER A 204 -17.62 12.80 13.49
N SER A 205 -18.84 13.34 13.44
CA SER A 205 -19.66 13.65 14.61
C SER A 205 -20.20 12.37 15.27
#